data_AF-A0AAV6GI06-F1
#
_entry.id   AF-A0AAV6GI06-F1
#
_cell.length_a   1.000
_cell.length_b   1.000
_cell.length_c   1.000
_cell.angle_alpha   90.00
_cell.angle_beta   90.00
_cell.angle_gamma   90.00
#
_symmetry.space_group_name_H-M   'P 1'
#
loop_
_entity.id
_entity.type
_entity.pdbx_description
1 polymer ?
#
loop_
_entity_poly.entity_id
_entity_poly.type
_entity_poly.pdbx_seq_one_letter_code
_entity_poly.pdbx_strand_id
1 'polypeptide(L)'
;MEFDEKELRKEISYAIKNIHGIRTGLFTPDMAFETIVKRQIGKIKEPCHKCVDMVISELVNTVRQCTQKLAQYPMLREEMERIVTQHIRDRESRTKEQVLLLIDVELSYMNTNHEDFIGFANAQQRSAQKVGGGKKATGNQQDEIMVIRKGWLTINNIGIMKGGAKEYWFVMTAESLSWYKDDEEKEKKYMLQVDNLKLRDVDAGFMSRKHIFALFNTEQRNVYKDYRQLELACETQEDLDGWKASFLRAGVYPERAAVRTHTSDTSDENGSDSFMNSMDPQLERQVETIRSLVDSYMGIVNKTVRDLIPKTIMHLMVNNTKEYINLELLGAQLLYFDLGDQNSPDGGPEQANTLDEMLRMYYALREALNIIGDISTTTITTAMPPPVDDSWLQVPCHQPHSSETRAPSRSPSTSRLRGSAPGPPPGGPPVPSRPGASPDPGPPQVPSRPNRAPPGVPSGK
;
A
#
# COMPACT_ATOMS: atom_id res chain seq x y z
N MET A 1 4.70 -1.66 -9.33
CA MET A 1 4.54 -2.67 -10.39
C MET A 1 3.14 -2.51 -10.92
N GLU A 2 3.00 -1.81 -12.05
CA GLU A 2 1.77 -1.93 -12.83
C GLU A 2 1.77 -3.33 -13.45
N PHE A 3 0.63 -4.00 -13.41
CA PHE A 3 0.43 -5.29 -14.05
C PHE A 3 -0.38 -5.03 -15.33
N ASP A 4 -0.01 -5.66 -16.44
CA ASP A 4 -0.86 -5.64 -17.63
C ASP A 4 -2.17 -6.37 -17.30
N GLU A 5 -3.28 -5.63 -17.31
CA GLU A 5 -4.61 -6.18 -17.09
C GLU A 5 -4.98 -7.21 -18.17
N LYS A 6 -4.48 -7.05 -19.40
CA LYS A 6 -4.71 -7.99 -20.51
C LYS A 6 -3.96 -9.30 -20.27
N GLU A 7 -2.72 -9.25 -19.80
CA GLU A 7 -1.97 -10.41 -19.33
C GLU A 7 -2.65 -11.09 -18.11
N LEU A 8 -3.04 -10.36 -17.07
CA LEU A 8 -3.68 -10.93 -15.88
C LEU A 8 -5.00 -11.67 -16.24
N ARG A 9 -5.86 -11.06 -17.06
CA ARG A 9 -7.09 -11.70 -17.58
C ARG A 9 -6.77 -12.99 -18.34
N LYS A 10 -5.68 -13.00 -19.13
CA LYS A 10 -5.21 -14.16 -19.90
C LYS A 10 -4.62 -15.26 -19.00
N GLU A 11 -3.79 -14.91 -18.02
CA GLU A 11 -3.26 -15.83 -16.99
C GLU A 11 -4.42 -16.54 -16.26
N ILE A 12 -5.44 -15.79 -15.80
CA ILE A 12 -6.61 -16.33 -15.10
C ILE A 12 -7.43 -17.25 -16.02
N SER A 13 -7.67 -16.85 -17.28
CA SER A 13 -8.40 -17.68 -18.25
C SER A 13 -7.71 -19.04 -18.49
N TYR A 14 -6.38 -19.06 -18.60
CA TYR A 14 -5.63 -20.32 -18.70
C TYR A 14 -5.67 -21.12 -17.39
N ALA A 15 -5.59 -20.49 -16.22
CA ALA A 15 -5.70 -21.20 -14.94
C ALA A 15 -7.05 -21.93 -14.80
N ILE A 16 -8.17 -21.25 -15.09
CA ILE A 16 -9.52 -21.85 -15.05
C ILE A 16 -9.62 -23.04 -16.01
N LYS A 17 -9.14 -22.90 -17.25
CA LYS A 17 -9.16 -23.98 -18.27
C LYS A 17 -8.28 -25.18 -17.87
N ASN A 18 -7.08 -24.92 -17.35
CA ASN A 18 -6.15 -25.98 -16.92
C ASN A 18 -6.67 -26.74 -15.69
N ILE A 19 -7.37 -26.07 -14.78
CA ILE A 19 -7.96 -26.69 -13.58
C ILE A 19 -9.23 -27.48 -13.90
N HIS A 20 -10.01 -27.07 -14.91
CA HIS A 20 -11.05 -27.92 -15.48
C HIS A 20 -10.46 -29.18 -16.14
N GLY A 21 -9.49 -28.99 -17.05
CA GLY A 21 -8.97 -30.08 -17.88
C GLY A 21 -10.11 -30.78 -18.66
N ILE A 22 -10.42 -32.01 -18.26
CA ILE A 22 -11.41 -32.89 -18.93
C ILE A 22 -12.76 -32.96 -18.18
N ARG A 23 -12.94 -32.26 -17.05
CA ARG A 23 -14.19 -32.24 -16.26
C ARG A 23 -14.54 -30.85 -15.75
N THR A 24 -15.82 -30.55 -15.63
CA THR A 24 -16.29 -29.32 -14.99
C THR A 24 -16.02 -29.36 -13.49
N GLY A 25 -15.03 -28.58 -13.04
CA GLY A 25 -14.56 -28.58 -11.66
C GLY A 25 -15.43 -27.71 -10.76
N LEU A 26 -16.15 -28.34 -9.83
CA LEU A 26 -17.06 -27.67 -8.88
C LEU A 26 -16.37 -26.58 -8.02
N PHE A 27 -15.07 -26.72 -7.80
CA PHE A 27 -14.23 -25.86 -6.96
C PHE A 27 -13.17 -25.05 -7.75
N THR A 28 -13.34 -24.94 -9.07
CA THR A 28 -12.35 -24.23 -9.92
C THR A 28 -12.03 -22.80 -9.48
N PRO A 29 -12.99 -21.96 -9.05
CA PRO A 29 -12.70 -20.57 -8.68
C PRO A 29 -11.64 -20.44 -7.59
N ASP A 30 -11.67 -21.33 -6.60
CA ASP A 30 -10.79 -21.29 -5.43
C ASP A 30 -9.36 -21.68 -5.80
N MET A 31 -9.21 -22.78 -6.54
CA MET A 31 -7.90 -23.25 -7.03
C MET A 31 -7.29 -22.28 -8.06
N ALA A 32 -8.12 -21.63 -8.89
CA ALA A 32 -7.67 -20.65 -9.86
C ALA A 32 -7.20 -19.36 -9.17
N PHE A 33 -7.94 -18.89 -8.16
CA PHE A 33 -7.52 -17.80 -7.29
C PHE A 33 -6.19 -18.12 -6.59
N GLU A 34 -6.06 -19.29 -5.95
CA GLU A 34 -4.83 -19.71 -5.28
C GLU A 34 -3.62 -19.75 -6.22
N THR A 35 -3.78 -20.38 -7.39
CA THR A 35 -2.71 -20.53 -8.38
C THR A 35 -2.20 -19.18 -8.87
N ILE A 36 -3.11 -18.21 -9.08
CA ILE A 36 -2.76 -16.87 -9.56
C ILE A 36 -2.14 -16.04 -8.43
N VAL A 37 -2.74 -16.03 -7.24
CA VAL A 37 -2.19 -15.30 -6.08
C VAL A 37 -0.77 -15.78 -5.76
N LYS A 38 -0.54 -17.09 -5.60
CA LYS A 38 0.80 -17.62 -5.29
C LYS A 38 1.82 -17.27 -6.37
N ARG A 39 1.42 -17.26 -7.65
CA ARG A 39 2.30 -16.81 -8.74
C ARG A 39 2.64 -15.31 -8.65
N GLN A 40 1.68 -14.44 -8.34
CA GLN A 40 1.95 -13.00 -8.21
C GLN A 40 2.77 -12.67 -6.95
N ILE A 41 2.54 -13.35 -5.82
CA ILE A 41 3.39 -13.24 -4.61
C ILE A 41 4.82 -13.71 -4.93
N GLY A 42 4.99 -14.77 -5.73
CA GLY A 42 6.31 -15.20 -6.21
C GLY A 42 7.09 -14.09 -6.94
N LYS A 43 6.40 -13.26 -7.75
CA LYS A 43 7.01 -12.10 -8.45
C LYS A 43 7.48 -10.98 -7.49
N ILE A 44 7.12 -11.00 -6.20
CA ILE A 44 7.54 -10.02 -5.18
C ILE A 44 8.96 -10.28 -4.65
N LYS A 45 9.49 -11.51 -4.77
CA LYS A 45 10.84 -11.86 -4.28
C LYS A 45 11.95 -10.98 -4.89
N GLU A 46 11.92 -10.81 -6.21
CA GLU A 46 12.92 -10.06 -6.97
C GLU A 46 13.04 -8.57 -6.56
N PRO A 47 11.95 -7.76 -6.53
CA PRO A 47 12.06 -6.36 -6.06
C PRO A 47 12.39 -6.24 -4.57
N CYS A 48 12.04 -7.21 -3.73
CA CYS A 48 12.45 -7.20 -2.32
C CYS A 48 13.94 -7.47 -2.15
N HIS A 49 14.51 -8.44 -2.88
CA HIS A 49 15.97 -8.64 -2.95
C HIS A 49 16.70 -7.37 -3.42
N LYS A 50 16.25 -6.78 -4.53
CA LYS A 50 16.83 -5.55 -5.08
C LYS A 50 16.75 -4.36 -4.10
N CYS A 51 15.71 -4.30 -3.26
CA CYS A 51 15.62 -3.31 -2.19
C CYS A 51 16.73 -3.50 -1.14
N VAL A 52 17.04 -4.73 -0.74
CA VAL A 52 18.18 -5.03 0.15
C VAL A 52 19.50 -4.61 -0.51
N ASP A 53 19.71 -4.95 -1.79
CA ASP A 53 20.93 -4.57 -2.55
C ASP A 53 21.15 -3.06 -2.59
N MET A 54 20.09 -2.28 -2.83
CA MET A 54 20.15 -0.82 -2.83
C MET A 54 20.52 -0.26 -1.46
N VAL A 55 19.98 -0.81 -0.37
CA VAL A 55 20.34 -0.38 1.00
C VAL A 55 21.77 -0.75 1.36
N ILE A 56 22.27 -1.91 0.93
CA ILE A 56 23.68 -2.30 1.11
C ILE A 56 24.62 -1.31 0.40
N SER A 57 24.32 -0.96 -0.86
CA SER A 57 25.07 0.03 -1.63
C SER A 57 25.17 1.36 -0.86
N GLU A 58 24.03 1.90 -0.40
CA GLU A 58 24.01 3.18 0.29
C GLU A 58 24.62 3.14 1.70
N LEU A 59 24.56 2.00 2.39
CA LEU A 59 25.23 1.82 3.67
C LEU A 59 26.76 1.80 3.51
N VAL A 60 27.28 1.08 2.52
CA VAL A 60 28.73 1.08 2.19
C VAL A 60 29.19 2.44 1.67
N ASN A 61 28.38 3.13 0.84
CA ASN A 61 28.65 4.49 0.39
C ASN A 61 28.70 5.49 1.56
N THR A 62 27.82 5.32 2.57
CA THR A 62 27.81 6.14 3.79
C THR A 62 29.06 5.88 4.63
N VAL A 63 29.43 4.62 4.85
CA VAL A 63 30.68 4.27 5.56
C VAL A 63 31.89 4.92 4.89
N ARG A 64 32.01 4.84 3.57
CA ARG A 64 33.07 5.50 2.78
C ARG A 64 33.13 7.02 2.96
N GLN A 65 31.98 7.69 3.04
CA GLN A 65 31.92 9.13 3.30
C GLN A 65 32.32 9.46 4.75
N CYS A 66 32.02 8.58 5.71
CA CYS A 66 32.48 8.72 7.08
C CYS A 66 34.00 8.49 7.22
N THR A 67 34.56 7.44 6.61
CA THR A 67 35.99 7.09 6.72
C THR A 67 36.91 8.11 6.05
N GLN A 68 36.43 8.91 5.10
CA GLN A 68 37.18 10.06 4.56
C GLN A 68 37.60 11.07 5.64
N LYS A 69 36.87 11.18 6.76
CA LYS A 69 37.27 12.03 7.89
C LYS A 69 38.49 11.50 8.66
N LEU A 70 38.84 10.23 8.45
CA LEU A 70 40.04 9.58 9.01
C LEU A 70 41.24 9.66 8.06
N ALA A 71 41.21 10.48 7.01
CA ALA A 71 42.30 10.57 6.01
C ALA A 71 43.69 10.95 6.58
N GLN A 72 43.74 11.52 7.80
CA GLN A 72 45.00 11.76 8.54
C GLN A 72 45.69 10.46 9.00
N TYR A 73 44.94 9.36 9.11
CA TYR A 73 45.41 8.06 9.60
C TYR A 73 45.09 6.97 8.55
N PRO A 74 45.91 6.84 7.47
CA PRO A 74 45.55 6.01 6.31
C PRO A 74 45.33 4.53 6.66
N MET A 75 46.21 3.92 7.47
CA MET A 75 46.05 2.53 7.91
C MET A 75 44.75 2.32 8.72
N LEU A 76 44.45 3.23 9.64
CA LEU A 76 43.23 3.23 10.46
C LEU A 76 41.97 3.33 9.58
N ARG A 77 42.03 4.19 8.55
CA ARG A 77 40.96 4.42 7.58
C ARG A 77 40.66 3.18 6.74
N GLU A 78 41.69 2.55 6.18
CA GLU A 78 41.54 1.36 5.35
C GLU A 78 40.99 0.18 6.16
N GLU A 79 41.55 -0.05 7.36
CA GLU A 79 41.13 -1.15 8.21
C GLU A 79 39.70 -0.95 8.76
N MET A 80 39.32 0.28 9.11
CA MET A 80 37.94 0.65 9.45
C MET A 80 36.97 0.38 8.29
N GLU A 81 37.30 0.81 7.07
CA GLU A 81 36.46 0.55 5.89
C GLU A 81 36.36 -0.96 5.61
N ARG A 82 37.46 -1.70 5.74
CA ARG A 82 37.53 -3.16 5.55
C ARG A 82 36.64 -3.92 6.53
N ILE A 83 36.80 -3.67 7.83
CA ILE A 83 36.07 -4.36 8.91
C ILE A 83 34.56 -4.09 8.79
N VAL A 84 34.15 -2.83 8.65
CA VAL A 84 32.72 -2.49 8.58
C VAL A 84 32.08 -2.98 7.27
N THR A 85 32.79 -2.92 6.14
CA THR A 85 32.27 -3.46 4.87
C THR A 85 32.12 -4.98 4.92
N GLN A 86 33.04 -5.70 5.58
CA GLN A 86 32.90 -7.15 5.79
C GLN A 86 31.66 -7.46 6.63
N HIS A 87 31.47 -6.79 7.77
CA HIS A 87 30.28 -6.97 8.60
C HIS A 87 28.99 -6.74 7.81
N ILE A 88 28.92 -5.68 6.97
CA ILE A 88 27.75 -5.42 6.11
C ILE A 88 27.49 -6.58 5.13
N ARG A 89 28.53 -7.21 4.56
CA ARG A 89 28.40 -8.40 3.71
C ARG A 89 27.92 -9.65 4.48
N ASP A 90 28.34 -9.81 5.72
CA ASP A 90 27.86 -10.90 6.58
C ASP A 90 26.40 -10.68 7.01
N ARG A 91 25.97 -9.41 7.16
CA ARG A 91 24.55 -9.04 7.37
C ARG A 91 23.70 -9.13 6.10
N GLU A 92 24.29 -9.03 4.91
CA GLU A 92 23.59 -9.12 3.62
C GLU A 92 22.87 -10.47 3.44
N SER A 93 23.56 -11.61 3.55
CA SER A 93 22.94 -12.92 3.30
C SER A 93 21.80 -13.17 4.28
N ARG A 94 22.06 -12.97 5.57
CA ARG A 94 21.07 -13.17 6.65
C ARG A 94 19.84 -12.25 6.51
N THR A 95 20.00 -11.05 5.96
CA THR A 95 18.87 -10.15 5.69
C THR A 95 18.08 -10.60 4.45
N LYS A 96 18.76 -11.03 3.37
CA LYS A 96 18.13 -11.60 2.17
C LYS A 96 17.34 -12.87 2.49
N GLU A 97 17.92 -13.80 3.25
CA GLU A 97 17.29 -15.03 3.71
C GLU A 97 16.01 -14.75 4.52
N GLN A 98 16.06 -13.80 5.47
CA GLN A 98 14.87 -13.42 6.24
C GLN A 98 13.79 -12.74 5.36
N VAL A 99 14.19 -11.91 4.39
CA VAL A 99 13.28 -11.26 3.43
C VAL A 99 12.59 -12.30 2.54
N LEU A 100 13.30 -13.32 2.06
CA LEU A 100 12.70 -14.43 1.32
C LEU A 100 11.75 -15.25 2.21
N LEU A 101 12.15 -15.58 3.43
CA LEU A 101 11.34 -16.34 4.38
C LEU A 101 9.99 -15.66 4.68
N LEU A 102 9.96 -14.32 4.82
CA LEU A 102 8.72 -13.57 4.98
C LEU A 102 7.78 -13.71 3.77
N ILE A 103 8.31 -13.75 2.56
CA ILE A 103 7.52 -13.95 1.33
C ILE A 103 7.09 -15.42 1.18
N ASP A 104 7.91 -16.37 1.63
CA ASP A 104 7.55 -17.79 1.68
C ASP A 104 6.46 -18.09 2.72
N VAL A 105 6.37 -17.32 3.81
CA VAL A 105 5.23 -17.35 4.74
C VAL A 105 3.94 -16.92 4.03
N GLU A 106 3.95 -15.80 3.29
CA GLU A 106 2.80 -15.33 2.48
C GLU A 106 2.41 -16.33 1.36
N LEU A 107 3.36 -17.13 0.86
CA LEU A 107 3.09 -18.23 -0.09
C LEU A 107 2.54 -19.49 0.58
N SER A 108 2.85 -19.72 1.87
CA SER A 108 2.50 -20.96 2.58
C SER A 108 1.00 -21.07 2.90
N TYR A 109 0.36 -19.95 3.26
CA TYR A 109 -1.04 -19.90 3.68
C TYR A 109 -1.71 -18.59 3.23
N MET A 110 -2.90 -18.69 2.64
CA MET A 110 -3.69 -17.53 2.22
C MET A 110 -4.80 -17.24 3.22
N ASN A 111 -4.80 -16.07 3.85
CA ASN A 111 -5.82 -15.71 4.83
C ASN A 111 -7.07 -15.08 4.19
N THR A 112 -8.01 -15.90 3.72
CA THR A 112 -9.30 -15.44 3.17
C THR A 112 -10.27 -14.89 4.22
N ASN A 113 -9.91 -14.90 5.50
CA ASN A 113 -10.70 -14.33 6.61
C ASN A 113 -10.21 -12.93 7.03
N HIS A 114 -9.31 -12.31 6.26
CA HIS A 114 -8.77 -10.98 6.54
C HIS A 114 -9.84 -9.87 6.32
N GLU A 115 -9.88 -8.86 7.19
CA GLU A 115 -10.93 -7.81 7.16
C GLU A 115 -10.98 -6.98 5.87
N ASP A 116 -9.82 -6.59 5.32
CA ASP A 116 -9.72 -5.90 4.02
C ASP A 116 -10.07 -6.79 2.80
N PHE A 117 -10.33 -8.10 2.97
CA PHE A 117 -10.60 -9.01 1.85
C PHE A 117 -12.08 -8.99 1.46
N ILE A 118 -12.38 -8.68 0.19
CA ILE A 118 -13.77 -8.50 -0.24
C ILE A 118 -14.63 -9.77 -0.13
N GLY A 119 -14.03 -10.96 -0.18
CA GLY A 119 -14.73 -12.25 -0.17
C GLY A 119 -15.47 -12.58 -1.48
N PHE A 120 -15.66 -13.88 -1.71
CA PHE A 120 -16.21 -14.42 -2.97
C PHE A 120 -17.60 -13.90 -3.32
N ALA A 121 -18.49 -13.71 -2.34
CA ALA A 121 -19.85 -13.23 -2.57
C ALA A 121 -19.87 -11.79 -3.13
N ASN A 122 -19.10 -10.87 -2.55
CA ASN A 122 -19.03 -9.48 -3.02
C ASN A 122 -18.30 -9.38 -4.37
N ALA A 123 -17.28 -10.21 -4.61
CA ALA A 123 -16.62 -10.30 -5.91
C ALA A 123 -17.59 -10.78 -7.02
N GLN A 124 -18.40 -11.80 -6.74
CA GLN A 124 -19.44 -12.26 -7.68
C GLN A 124 -20.52 -11.21 -7.92
N GLN A 125 -20.92 -10.43 -6.91
CA GLN A 125 -21.87 -9.34 -7.10
C GLN A 125 -21.30 -8.22 -7.99
N ARG A 126 -20.02 -7.85 -7.80
CA ARG A 126 -19.33 -6.85 -8.63
C ARG A 126 -19.11 -7.32 -10.07
N SER A 127 -18.71 -8.57 -10.28
CA SER A 127 -18.55 -9.13 -11.64
C SER A 127 -19.91 -9.35 -12.32
N ALA A 128 -20.96 -9.71 -11.57
CA ALA A 128 -22.31 -9.82 -12.10
C ALA A 128 -22.84 -8.49 -12.64
N GLN A 129 -22.54 -7.38 -11.95
CA GLN A 129 -22.92 -6.02 -12.34
C GLN A 129 -22.10 -5.46 -13.52
N LYS A 130 -20.88 -5.99 -13.78
CA LYS A 130 -20.08 -5.67 -14.97
C LYS A 130 -20.49 -6.46 -16.22
N VAL A 131 -20.80 -7.76 -16.07
CA VAL A 131 -20.96 -8.71 -17.19
C VAL A 131 -22.44 -8.96 -17.54
N GLY A 132 -23.38 -8.68 -16.65
CA GLY A 132 -24.81 -8.80 -16.92
C GLY A 132 -25.55 -7.48 -16.65
N GLY A 133 -26.32 -7.00 -17.63
CA GLY A 133 -27.29 -5.91 -17.47
C GLY A 133 -28.35 -6.28 -16.43
N GLY A 134 -28.06 -6.00 -15.16
CA GLY A 134 -28.69 -6.66 -14.02
C GLY A 134 -29.78 -5.84 -13.36
N LYS A 135 -31.00 -5.91 -13.91
CA LYS A 135 -32.21 -5.41 -13.24
C LYS A 135 -32.32 -6.01 -11.82
N LYS A 136 -32.52 -5.16 -10.82
CA LYS A 136 -33.14 -5.53 -9.54
C LYS A 136 -34.35 -4.64 -9.29
N ALA A 137 -35.42 -5.23 -8.79
CA ALA A 137 -36.63 -4.51 -8.43
C ALA A 137 -36.53 -3.95 -7.00
N THR A 138 -37.28 -2.87 -6.76
CA THR A 138 -37.74 -2.36 -5.45
C THR A 138 -36.67 -2.11 -4.36
N GLY A 139 -36.28 -0.85 -4.20
CA GLY A 139 -35.59 -0.32 -3.02
C GLY A 139 -35.29 1.16 -3.18
N ASN A 140 -36.07 2.04 -2.56
CA ASN A 140 -36.01 3.49 -2.79
C ASN A 140 -34.66 4.10 -2.39
N GLN A 141 -33.79 4.36 -3.36
CA GLN A 141 -32.78 5.41 -3.31
C GLN A 141 -32.59 5.98 -4.72
N GLN A 142 -32.12 7.22 -4.84
CA GLN A 142 -32.04 7.91 -6.13
C GLN A 142 -30.97 7.24 -7.00
N ASP A 143 -31.36 6.53 -8.06
CA ASP A 143 -30.42 5.87 -8.96
C ASP A 143 -29.48 6.88 -9.62
N GLU A 144 -28.17 6.76 -9.35
CA GLU A 144 -27.14 7.34 -10.21
C GLU A 144 -27.13 6.56 -11.54
N ILE A 145 -27.86 7.10 -12.52
CA ILE A 145 -27.95 6.53 -13.87
C ILE A 145 -26.54 6.55 -14.49
N MET A 146 -25.82 5.42 -14.39
CA MET A 146 -24.41 5.35 -14.77
C MET A 146 -24.21 5.74 -16.24
N VAL A 147 -23.50 6.85 -16.43
CA VAL A 147 -23.14 7.39 -17.73
C VAL A 147 -21.99 6.58 -18.33
N ILE A 148 -22.16 6.11 -19.56
CA ILE A 148 -21.16 5.34 -20.30
C ILE A 148 -20.17 6.26 -21.04
N ARG A 149 -20.68 7.34 -21.66
CA ARG A 149 -19.86 8.38 -22.32
C ARG A 149 -20.58 9.73 -22.30
N LYS A 150 -19.81 10.82 -22.20
CA LYS A 150 -20.23 12.19 -22.52
C LYS A 150 -19.33 12.74 -23.63
N GLY A 151 -19.82 13.71 -24.40
CA GLY A 151 -19.03 14.41 -25.41
C GLY A 151 -19.86 15.18 -26.42
N TRP A 152 -19.22 16.04 -27.21
CA TRP A 152 -19.87 16.74 -28.31
C TRP A 152 -20.09 15.81 -29.52
N LEU A 153 -21.22 15.97 -30.21
CA LEU A 153 -21.50 15.36 -31.51
C LEU A 153 -22.32 16.33 -32.37
N THR A 154 -22.02 16.38 -33.68
CA THR A 154 -22.83 17.10 -34.66
C THR A 154 -23.99 16.21 -35.14
N ILE A 155 -25.24 16.62 -34.96
CA ILE A 155 -26.39 15.99 -35.64
C ILE A 155 -26.43 16.52 -37.07
N ASN A 156 -26.24 15.63 -38.04
CA ASN A 156 -26.06 16.00 -39.45
C ASN A 156 -27.40 16.18 -40.20
N ASN A 157 -28.33 15.23 -40.05
CA ASN A 157 -29.61 15.21 -40.78
C ASN A 157 -30.70 16.10 -40.13
N ILE A 158 -30.35 17.32 -39.73
CA ILE A 158 -31.32 18.36 -39.39
C ILE A 158 -31.51 19.22 -40.64
N GLY A 159 -32.69 19.12 -41.25
CA GLY A 159 -32.99 19.75 -42.53
C GLY A 159 -32.75 21.26 -42.52
N ILE A 160 -32.31 21.79 -43.66
CA ILE A 160 -31.86 23.18 -43.84
C ILE A 160 -32.87 24.20 -43.28
N MET A 161 -34.17 24.00 -43.53
CA MET A 161 -35.27 24.84 -43.01
C MET A 161 -35.45 24.85 -41.48
N LYS A 162 -34.86 23.91 -40.75
CA LYS A 162 -34.84 23.86 -39.26
C LYS A 162 -33.46 24.25 -38.68
N GLY A 163 -32.56 24.79 -39.52
CA GLY A 163 -31.30 25.42 -39.11
C GLY A 163 -30.01 24.64 -39.38
N GLY A 164 -30.06 23.60 -40.23
CA GLY A 164 -28.88 22.84 -40.65
C GLY A 164 -28.27 21.93 -39.56
N ALA A 165 -27.12 21.34 -39.89
CA ALA A 165 -26.36 20.50 -38.97
C ALA A 165 -25.91 21.29 -37.74
N LYS A 166 -26.11 20.72 -36.54
CA LYS A 166 -25.85 21.39 -35.26
C LYS A 166 -25.18 20.47 -34.27
N GLU A 167 -24.24 21.05 -33.53
CA GLU A 167 -23.55 20.38 -32.44
C GLU A 167 -24.35 20.49 -31.13
N TYR A 168 -24.29 19.42 -30.35
CA TYR A 168 -24.94 19.30 -29.05
C TYR A 168 -24.04 18.49 -28.11
N TRP A 169 -24.19 18.71 -26.80
CA TRP A 169 -23.53 17.88 -25.79
C TRP A 169 -24.36 16.62 -25.55
N PHE A 170 -23.78 15.45 -25.82
CA PHE A 170 -24.43 14.16 -25.66
C PHE A 170 -24.00 13.48 -24.36
N VAL A 171 -24.97 12.84 -23.70
CA VAL A 171 -24.79 12.01 -22.50
C VAL A 171 -25.49 10.68 -22.76
N MET A 172 -24.70 9.61 -22.84
CA MET A 172 -25.21 8.26 -23.12
C MET A 172 -25.11 7.38 -21.87
N THR A 173 -26.22 6.75 -21.51
CA THR A 173 -26.35 5.78 -20.42
C THR A 173 -26.60 4.37 -20.99
N ALA A 174 -26.74 3.36 -20.14
CA ALA A 174 -27.10 2.01 -20.59
C ALA A 174 -28.52 1.89 -21.19
N GLU A 175 -29.37 2.91 -21.00
CA GLU A 175 -30.78 2.89 -21.39
C GLU A 175 -31.16 4.04 -22.34
N SER A 176 -30.46 5.18 -22.30
CA SER A 176 -30.81 6.37 -23.10
C SER A 176 -29.61 7.13 -23.66
N LEU A 177 -29.80 7.71 -24.84
CA LEU A 177 -28.97 8.76 -25.41
C LEU A 177 -29.69 10.11 -25.23
N SER A 178 -29.27 10.88 -24.22
CA SER A 178 -29.73 12.27 -24.01
C SER A 178 -28.80 13.26 -24.72
N TRP A 179 -29.34 14.40 -25.16
CA TRP A 179 -28.50 15.54 -25.56
C TRP A 179 -29.04 16.88 -25.12
N TYR A 180 -28.11 17.82 -24.93
CA TYR A 180 -28.28 19.12 -24.28
C TYR A 180 -27.77 20.23 -25.20
N LYS A 181 -28.17 21.48 -24.93
CA LYS A 181 -27.65 22.66 -25.64
C LYS A 181 -26.14 22.83 -25.45
N ASP A 182 -25.67 22.51 -24.25
CA ASP A 182 -24.36 22.85 -23.69
C ASP A 182 -23.92 21.76 -22.69
N ASP A 183 -22.62 21.75 -22.37
CA ASP A 183 -21.97 20.88 -21.39
C ASP A 183 -22.36 21.20 -19.93
N GLU A 184 -22.99 22.36 -19.69
CA GLU A 184 -23.65 22.69 -18.42
C GLU A 184 -24.84 21.75 -18.10
N GLU A 185 -25.34 20.97 -19.07
CA GLU A 185 -26.44 20.01 -18.94
C GLU A 185 -27.78 20.60 -18.42
N LYS A 186 -27.93 21.93 -18.43
CA LYS A 186 -29.13 22.64 -17.96
C LYS A 186 -30.33 22.51 -18.90
N GLU A 187 -30.10 22.57 -20.22
CA GLU A 187 -31.19 22.53 -21.21
C GLU A 187 -31.16 21.23 -22.05
N LYS A 188 -31.81 20.16 -21.54
CA LYS A 188 -31.99 18.90 -22.27
C LYS A 188 -32.90 19.12 -23.48
N LYS A 189 -32.37 18.87 -24.68
CA LYS A 189 -33.08 19.01 -25.97
C LYS A 189 -33.86 17.77 -26.35
N TYR A 190 -33.37 16.58 -26.00
CA TYR A 190 -34.05 15.31 -26.25
C TYR A 190 -33.52 14.19 -25.34
N MET A 191 -34.29 13.11 -25.26
CA MET A 191 -33.88 11.82 -24.70
C MET A 191 -34.40 10.73 -25.64
N LEU A 192 -33.49 9.99 -26.26
CA LEU A 192 -33.76 8.84 -27.10
C LEU A 192 -33.48 7.56 -26.27
N GLN A 193 -34.42 6.61 -26.25
CA GLN A 193 -34.14 5.29 -25.65
C GLN A 193 -33.26 4.47 -26.60
N VAL A 194 -32.31 3.68 -26.07
CA VAL A 194 -31.42 2.83 -26.89
C VAL A 194 -32.11 1.55 -27.38
N ASP A 195 -33.23 1.18 -26.77
CA ASP A 195 -34.05 0.02 -27.14
C ASP A 195 -34.40 -0.01 -28.63
N ASN A 196 -34.12 -1.15 -29.27
CA ASN A 196 -34.38 -1.41 -30.69
C ASN A 196 -33.63 -0.48 -31.67
N LEU A 197 -32.57 0.21 -31.24
CA LEU A 197 -31.64 0.89 -32.15
C LEU A 197 -30.60 -0.09 -32.74
N LYS A 198 -30.19 0.20 -33.97
CA LYS A 198 -28.97 -0.31 -34.59
C LYS A 198 -28.16 0.83 -35.17
N LEU A 199 -26.86 0.59 -35.31
CA LEU A 199 -25.91 1.50 -35.93
C LEU A 199 -25.67 1.09 -37.40
N ARG A 200 -25.54 2.05 -38.30
CA ARG A 200 -25.02 1.85 -39.66
C ARG A 200 -24.01 2.95 -39.95
N ASP A 201 -22.92 2.62 -40.64
CA ASP A 201 -22.01 3.64 -41.18
C ASP A 201 -22.66 4.37 -42.37
N VAL A 202 -22.34 5.66 -42.52
CA VAL A 202 -22.89 6.51 -43.59
C VAL A 202 -21.74 7.10 -44.37
N ASP A 203 -21.74 6.86 -45.68
CA ASP A 203 -20.71 7.38 -46.58
C ASP A 203 -20.64 8.90 -46.48
N ALA A 204 -19.49 9.41 -46.06
CA ALA A 204 -19.20 10.83 -46.04
C ALA A 204 -19.19 11.34 -47.50
N GLY A 205 -20.27 12.04 -47.90
CA GLY A 205 -20.42 12.55 -49.26
C GLY A 205 -19.21 13.40 -49.68
N PHE A 206 -18.85 13.33 -50.98
CA PHE A 206 -17.57 13.63 -51.65
C PHE A 206 -16.73 14.89 -51.24
N MET A 207 -17.22 15.76 -50.35
CA MET A 207 -16.49 16.93 -49.81
C MET A 207 -16.51 17.02 -48.27
N SER A 208 -17.12 16.08 -47.56
CA SER A 208 -17.15 16.02 -46.09
C SER A 208 -15.84 15.47 -45.53
N ARG A 209 -15.30 16.14 -44.52
CA ARG A 209 -14.20 15.64 -43.68
C ARG A 209 -14.66 15.06 -42.33
N LYS A 210 -15.97 15.13 -42.02
CA LYS A 210 -16.51 14.58 -40.77
C LYS A 210 -16.79 13.08 -40.92
N HIS A 211 -16.53 12.33 -39.86
CA HIS A 211 -16.75 10.88 -39.75
C HIS A 211 -18.20 10.63 -39.28
N ILE A 212 -19.03 9.92 -40.06
CA ILE A 212 -20.49 9.88 -39.85
C ILE A 212 -21.01 8.46 -39.63
N PHE A 213 -21.88 8.29 -38.64
CA PHE A 213 -22.70 7.08 -38.45
C PHE A 213 -24.17 7.46 -38.22
N ALA A 214 -25.08 6.51 -38.46
CA ALA A 214 -26.51 6.68 -38.24
C ALA A 214 -27.06 5.65 -37.24
N LEU A 215 -27.91 6.13 -36.33
CA LEU A 215 -28.74 5.30 -35.47
C LEU A 215 -30.13 5.17 -36.11
N PHE A 216 -30.60 3.95 -36.36
CA PHE A 216 -31.92 3.67 -36.93
C PHE A 216 -32.68 2.65 -36.07
N ASN A 217 -34.01 2.71 -36.05
CA ASN A 217 -34.83 1.77 -35.28
C ASN A 217 -35.16 0.52 -36.11
N THR A 218 -35.00 -0.68 -35.53
CA THR A 218 -35.27 -1.95 -36.22
C THR A 218 -36.73 -2.15 -36.59
N GLU A 219 -37.65 -1.54 -35.85
CA GLU A 219 -39.10 -1.62 -36.07
C GLU A 219 -39.61 -0.49 -37.00
N GLN A 220 -38.69 0.15 -37.74
CA GLN A 220 -38.94 1.24 -38.70
C GLN A 220 -39.66 2.50 -38.15
N ARG A 221 -39.75 2.63 -36.82
CA ARG A 221 -40.21 3.87 -36.16
C ARG A 221 -39.22 5.01 -36.40
N ASN A 222 -39.73 6.25 -36.35
CA ASN A 222 -38.88 7.43 -36.32
C ASN A 222 -38.01 7.44 -35.05
N VAL A 223 -36.72 7.73 -35.22
CA VAL A 223 -35.74 7.83 -34.12
C VAL A 223 -35.74 9.22 -33.50
N TYR A 224 -35.96 10.25 -34.32
CA TYR A 224 -36.00 11.64 -33.83
C TYR A 224 -36.98 12.46 -34.68
N LYS A 225 -38.06 12.92 -34.06
CA LYS A 225 -39.14 13.70 -34.72
C LYS A 225 -39.68 12.97 -35.97
N ASP A 226 -39.43 13.53 -37.14
CA ASP A 226 -39.91 13.06 -38.44
C ASP A 226 -38.91 12.09 -39.11
N TYR A 227 -37.71 11.92 -38.53
CA TYR A 227 -36.58 11.21 -39.13
C TYR A 227 -36.51 9.73 -38.69
N ARG A 228 -36.41 8.84 -39.67
CA ARG A 228 -36.24 7.37 -39.48
C ARG A 228 -34.84 6.96 -39.03
N GLN A 229 -33.86 7.84 -39.17
CA GLN A 229 -32.49 7.66 -38.68
C GLN A 229 -31.96 8.98 -38.10
N LEU A 230 -31.09 8.88 -37.11
CA LEU A 230 -30.36 10.00 -36.51
C LEU A 230 -28.90 9.90 -36.92
N GLU A 231 -28.47 10.75 -37.84
CA GLU A 231 -27.06 10.84 -38.27
C GLU A 231 -26.25 11.71 -37.30
N LEU A 232 -25.17 11.14 -36.80
CA LEU A 232 -24.25 11.73 -35.84
C LEU A 232 -22.85 11.75 -36.47
N ALA A 233 -22.19 12.90 -36.38
CA ALA A 233 -20.91 13.17 -37.03
C ALA A 233 -19.86 13.61 -36.00
N CYS A 234 -18.71 12.95 -36.05
CA CYS A 234 -17.51 13.20 -35.26
C CYS A 234 -16.47 13.99 -36.07
N GLU A 235 -15.54 14.65 -35.39
CA GLU A 235 -14.42 15.35 -36.05
C GLU A 235 -13.24 14.41 -36.33
N THR A 236 -13.04 13.39 -35.49
CA THR A 236 -11.97 12.40 -35.62
C THR A 236 -12.51 10.98 -35.82
N GLN A 237 -11.67 10.10 -36.38
CA GLN A 237 -11.95 8.66 -36.43
C GLN A 237 -11.96 8.04 -35.03
N GLU A 238 -11.06 8.46 -34.14
CA GLU A 238 -10.96 7.96 -32.76
C GLU A 238 -12.23 8.26 -31.95
N ASP A 239 -12.83 9.43 -32.13
CA ASP A 239 -14.12 9.75 -31.54
C ASP A 239 -15.24 8.87 -32.09
N LEU A 240 -15.29 8.64 -33.40
CA LEU A 240 -16.30 7.77 -34.01
C LEU A 240 -16.19 6.34 -33.48
N ASP A 241 -14.98 5.79 -33.37
CA ASP A 241 -14.78 4.44 -32.84
C ASP A 241 -15.02 4.37 -31.32
N GLY A 242 -14.64 5.40 -30.56
CA GLY A 242 -14.97 5.53 -29.14
C GLY A 242 -16.48 5.66 -28.86
N TRP A 243 -17.22 6.34 -29.74
CA TRP A 243 -18.68 6.38 -29.70
C TRP A 243 -19.30 5.04 -30.12
N LYS A 244 -18.81 4.38 -31.19
CA LYS A 244 -19.24 3.02 -31.57
C LYS A 244 -19.05 2.00 -30.45
N ALA A 245 -17.87 1.99 -29.80
CA ALA A 245 -17.58 1.13 -28.66
C ALA A 245 -18.52 1.41 -27.47
N SER A 246 -18.90 2.67 -27.28
CA SER A 246 -19.91 3.06 -26.29
C SER A 246 -21.30 2.50 -26.65
N PHE A 247 -21.76 2.68 -27.89
CA PHE A 247 -23.04 2.13 -28.36
C PHE A 247 -23.11 0.60 -28.25
N LEU A 248 -22.03 -0.11 -28.59
CA LEU A 248 -21.90 -1.55 -28.38
C LEU A 248 -22.08 -1.94 -26.90
N ARG A 249 -21.48 -1.18 -25.97
CA ARG A 249 -21.63 -1.39 -24.52
C ARG A 249 -23.04 -1.07 -24.00
N ALA A 250 -23.81 -0.24 -24.72
CA ALA A 250 -25.23 0.00 -24.48
C ALA A 250 -26.16 -0.97 -25.27
N GLY A 251 -25.62 -2.04 -25.88
CA GLY A 251 -26.40 -3.04 -26.60
C GLY A 251 -26.86 -2.63 -28.01
N VAL A 252 -26.40 -1.49 -28.52
CA VAL A 252 -26.70 -0.99 -29.87
C VAL A 252 -25.65 -1.51 -30.84
N TYR A 253 -25.99 -2.58 -31.55
CA TYR A 253 -25.07 -3.26 -32.47
C TYR A 253 -25.08 -2.65 -33.88
N PRO A 254 -23.95 -2.70 -34.61
CA PRO A 254 -23.92 -2.38 -36.04
C PRO A 254 -24.78 -3.38 -36.83
N GLU A 255 -25.39 -2.91 -37.91
CA GLU A 255 -26.08 -3.76 -38.86
C GLU A 255 -25.09 -4.70 -39.54
N ARG A 256 -25.25 -6.01 -39.29
CA ARG A 256 -24.48 -7.04 -40.00
C ARG A 256 -24.81 -6.95 -41.49
N ALA A 257 -23.84 -6.50 -42.29
CA ALA A 257 -23.96 -6.51 -43.75
C ALA A 257 -24.30 -7.92 -44.22
N ALA A 258 -25.47 -8.08 -44.85
CA ALA A 258 -25.87 -9.33 -45.46
C ALA A 258 -25.06 -9.51 -46.75
N VAL A 259 -23.87 -10.12 -46.62
CA VAL A 259 -22.90 -10.29 -47.71
C VAL A 259 -23.57 -11.01 -48.89
N ARG A 260 -23.86 -10.24 -49.95
CA ARG A 260 -23.91 -10.81 -51.29
C ARG A 260 -22.47 -11.09 -51.69
N THR A 261 -22.21 -12.36 -51.99
CA THR A 261 -20.89 -12.86 -52.40
C THR A 261 -20.28 -12.02 -53.51
N HIS A 262 -19.03 -11.60 -53.34
CA HIS A 262 -17.96 -11.96 -54.27
C HIS A 262 -16.58 -11.86 -53.61
N THR A 263 -15.63 -12.60 -54.17
CA THR A 263 -14.29 -12.93 -53.67
C THR A 263 -13.24 -11.83 -53.88
N SER A 264 -12.39 -11.60 -52.89
CA SER A 264 -10.94 -11.36 -53.09
C SER A 264 -10.20 -11.48 -51.75
N ASP A 265 -9.09 -12.22 -51.73
CA ASP A 265 -8.23 -12.37 -50.56
C ASP A 265 -7.34 -11.14 -50.34
N THR A 266 -7.25 -10.69 -49.09
CA THR A 266 -6.03 -10.11 -48.52
C THR A 266 -5.95 -10.48 -47.04
N SER A 267 -4.75 -10.83 -46.58
CA SER A 267 -4.43 -10.78 -45.16
C SER A 267 -4.43 -9.33 -44.67
N ASP A 268 -4.56 -9.12 -43.36
CA ASP A 268 -3.44 -8.61 -42.56
C ASP A 268 -3.76 -8.65 -41.06
N GLU A 269 -2.74 -8.34 -40.26
CA GLU A 269 -2.58 -8.80 -38.88
C GLU A 269 -3.43 -8.01 -37.86
N ASN A 270 -4.48 -8.64 -37.31
CA ASN A 270 -5.01 -8.22 -36.00
C ASN A 270 -5.55 -9.38 -35.15
N GLY A 271 -4.71 -10.36 -34.85
CA GLY A 271 -5.05 -11.54 -34.03
C GLY A 271 -5.31 -11.27 -32.54
N SER A 272 -5.16 -10.02 -32.09
CA SER A 272 -5.28 -9.62 -30.67
C SER A 272 -6.71 -9.71 -30.12
N ASP A 273 -7.69 -9.24 -30.89
CA ASP A 273 -9.01 -8.90 -30.34
C ASP A 273 -10.06 -10.00 -30.57
N SER A 274 -9.78 -10.91 -31.51
CA SER A 274 -10.57 -12.13 -31.73
C SER A 274 -10.67 -13.02 -30.48
N PHE A 275 -9.64 -13.02 -29.62
CA PHE A 275 -9.62 -13.78 -28.37
C PHE A 275 -10.56 -13.24 -27.28
N MET A 276 -10.88 -11.94 -27.30
CA MET A 276 -11.85 -11.36 -26.36
C MET A 276 -13.29 -11.63 -26.81
N ASN A 277 -13.57 -11.49 -28.10
CA ASN A 277 -14.91 -11.72 -28.67
C ASN A 277 -15.33 -13.20 -28.80
N SER A 278 -14.49 -14.15 -28.35
CA SER A 278 -14.74 -15.61 -28.45
C SER A 278 -14.74 -16.35 -27.10
N MET A 279 -14.75 -15.63 -25.98
CA MET A 279 -14.92 -16.25 -24.66
C MET A 279 -16.39 -16.64 -24.39
N ASP A 280 -16.57 -17.74 -23.69
CA ASP A 280 -17.85 -18.08 -23.06
C ASP A 280 -18.20 -17.01 -22.01
N PRO A 281 -19.40 -16.38 -22.05
CA PRO A 281 -19.84 -15.41 -21.05
C PRO A 281 -19.77 -15.93 -19.59
N GLN A 282 -19.87 -17.24 -19.36
CA GLN A 282 -19.66 -17.84 -18.04
C GLN A 282 -18.20 -17.73 -17.60
N LEU A 283 -17.27 -18.02 -18.51
CA LEU A 283 -15.82 -17.94 -18.27
C LEU A 283 -15.39 -16.48 -18.08
N GLU A 284 -15.91 -15.52 -18.85
CA GLU A 284 -15.61 -14.10 -18.67
C GLU A 284 -16.04 -13.61 -17.27
N ARG A 285 -17.26 -13.97 -16.81
CA ARG A 285 -17.70 -13.66 -15.44
C ARG A 285 -16.80 -14.32 -14.38
N GLN A 286 -16.34 -15.56 -14.59
CA GLN A 286 -15.38 -16.20 -13.67
C GLN A 286 -14.04 -15.45 -13.64
N VAL A 287 -13.49 -15.08 -14.80
CA VAL A 287 -12.24 -14.31 -14.91
C VAL A 287 -12.34 -12.98 -14.15
N GLU A 288 -13.39 -12.18 -14.36
CA GLU A 288 -13.57 -10.89 -13.67
C GLU A 288 -13.79 -11.05 -12.16
N THR A 289 -14.43 -12.15 -11.73
CA THR A 289 -14.60 -12.50 -10.31
C THR A 289 -13.25 -12.81 -9.65
N ILE A 290 -12.48 -13.73 -10.25
CA ILE A 290 -11.16 -14.12 -9.74
C ILE A 290 -10.20 -12.93 -9.78
N ARG A 291 -10.22 -12.13 -10.85
CA ARG A 291 -9.45 -10.87 -10.95
C ARG A 291 -9.75 -9.92 -9.79
N SER A 292 -11.03 -9.72 -9.47
CA SER A 292 -11.45 -8.87 -8.33
C SER A 292 -10.96 -9.39 -6.98
N LEU A 293 -10.89 -10.72 -6.81
CA LEU A 293 -10.36 -11.37 -5.60
C LEU A 293 -8.83 -11.27 -5.52
N VAL A 294 -8.13 -11.51 -6.64
CA VAL A 294 -6.67 -11.35 -6.76
C VAL A 294 -6.26 -9.92 -6.44
N ASP A 295 -6.92 -8.92 -7.01
CA ASP A 295 -6.64 -7.50 -6.73
C ASP A 295 -6.83 -7.15 -5.25
N SER A 296 -7.90 -7.67 -4.62
CA SER A 296 -8.16 -7.49 -3.18
C SER A 296 -7.09 -8.16 -2.30
N TYR A 297 -6.73 -9.42 -2.59
CA TYR A 297 -5.74 -10.15 -1.80
C TYR A 297 -4.33 -9.59 -1.98
N MET A 298 -3.93 -9.29 -3.23
CA MET A 298 -2.66 -8.64 -3.52
C MET A 298 -2.59 -7.23 -2.92
N GLY A 299 -3.71 -6.52 -2.77
CA GLY A 299 -3.77 -5.26 -2.01
C GLY A 299 -3.30 -5.43 -0.55
N ILE A 300 -3.73 -6.51 0.10
CA ILE A 300 -3.32 -6.87 1.48
C ILE A 300 -1.85 -7.25 1.52
N VAL A 301 -1.39 -8.20 0.68
CA VAL A 301 0.02 -8.63 0.69
C VAL A 301 0.96 -7.46 0.39
N ASN A 302 0.62 -6.59 -0.57
CA ASN A 302 1.41 -5.39 -0.84
C ASN A 302 1.40 -4.38 0.32
N LYS A 303 0.36 -4.33 1.16
CA LYS A 303 0.31 -3.52 2.39
C LYS A 303 1.27 -4.11 3.44
N THR A 304 1.22 -5.42 3.68
CA THR A 304 2.12 -6.14 4.60
C THR A 304 3.60 -6.05 4.18
N VAL A 305 3.92 -6.37 2.93
CA VAL A 305 5.32 -6.38 2.43
C VAL A 305 5.95 -4.99 2.49
N ARG A 306 5.22 -3.92 2.14
CA ARG A 306 5.73 -2.54 2.21
C ARG A 306 5.98 -2.06 3.65
N ASP A 307 5.38 -2.68 4.65
CA ASP A 307 5.60 -2.39 6.06
C ASP A 307 6.72 -3.25 6.67
N LEU A 308 6.70 -4.57 6.43
CA LEU A 308 7.62 -5.52 7.07
C LEU A 308 9.03 -5.53 6.46
N ILE A 309 9.18 -5.34 5.14
CA ILE A 309 10.51 -5.42 4.50
C ILE A 309 11.44 -4.27 4.96
N PRO A 310 11.01 -2.99 5.00
CA PRO A 310 11.83 -1.91 5.55
C PRO A 310 12.20 -2.13 7.03
N LYS A 311 11.26 -2.62 7.85
CA LYS A 311 11.52 -2.94 9.26
C LYS A 311 12.56 -4.05 9.42
N THR A 312 12.48 -5.08 8.59
CA THR A 312 13.42 -6.22 8.58
C THR A 312 14.83 -5.77 8.23
N ILE A 313 14.99 -4.97 7.18
CA ILE A 313 16.30 -4.40 6.77
C ILE A 313 16.84 -3.46 7.86
N MET A 314 15.99 -2.58 8.41
CA MET A 314 16.38 -1.62 9.44
C MET A 314 16.86 -2.33 10.72
N HIS A 315 16.17 -3.38 11.17
CA HIS A 315 16.56 -4.17 12.32
C HIS A 315 17.80 -5.05 12.07
N LEU A 316 17.79 -5.88 11.03
CA LEU A 316 18.83 -6.90 10.81
C LEU A 316 20.13 -6.36 10.19
N MET A 317 20.09 -5.20 9.52
CA MET A 317 21.26 -4.63 8.84
C MET A 317 21.65 -3.28 9.44
N VAL A 318 20.76 -2.29 9.43
CA VAL A 318 21.12 -0.90 9.79
C VAL A 318 21.41 -0.74 11.29
N ASN A 319 20.49 -1.18 12.15
CA ASN A 319 20.70 -1.14 13.61
C ASN A 319 21.86 -2.05 14.02
N ASN A 320 21.95 -3.27 13.48
CA ASN A 320 23.02 -4.17 13.86
C ASN A 320 24.41 -3.68 13.43
N THR A 321 24.54 -3.06 12.25
CA THR A 321 25.81 -2.42 11.81
C THR A 321 26.12 -1.20 12.70
N LYS A 322 25.12 -0.41 13.09
CA LYS A 322 25.27 0.69 14.04
C LYS A 322 25.74 0.20 15.42
N GLU A 323 25.16 -0.87 15.94
CA GLU A 323 25.54 -1.49 17.22
C GLU A 323 26.99 -2.00 17.16
N TYR A 324 27.34 -2.72 16.09
CA TYR A 324 28.70 -3.21 15.82
C TYR A 324 29.74 -2.09 15.80
N ILE A 325 29.48 -0.99 15.08
CA ILE A 325 30.36 0.20 15.03
C ILE A 325 30.55 0.86 16.41
N ASN A 326 29.54 0.83 17.29
CA ASN A 326 29.64 1.44 18.62
C ASN A 326 30.28 0.52 19.68
N LEU A 327 30.15 -0.80 19.54
CA LEU A 327 30.48 -1.76 20.61
C LEU A 327 31.71 -2.62 20.31
N GLU A 328 31.85 -3.15 19.10
CA GLU A 328 32.89 -4.12 18.76
C GLU A 328 34.04 -3.50 17.98
N LEU A 329 33.78 -2.44 17.19
CA LEU A 329 34.81 -1.74 16.43
C LEU A 329 35.95 -1.24 17.31
N LEU A 330 35.66 -0.69 18.50
CA LEU A 330 36.70 -0.25 19.44
C LEU A 330 37.62 -1.42 19.83
N GLY A 331 37.07 -2.59 20.14
CA GLY A 331 37.87 -3.79 20.43
C GLY A 331 38.70 -4.25 19.23
N ALA A 332 38.10 -4.30 18.04
CA ALA A 332 38.79 -4.71 16.82
C ALA A 332 39.91 -3.75 16.40
N GLN A 333 39.66 -2.44 16.45
CA GLN A 333 40.61 -1.39 16.10
C GLN A 333 41.81 -1.38 17.05
N LEU A 334 41.58 -1.61 18.36
CA LEU A 334 42.63 -1.69 19.36
C LEU A 334 43.46 -2.99 19.23
N LEU A 335 42.81 -4.15 19.03
CA LEU A 335 43.50 -5.42 18.79
C LEU A 335 44.34 -5.41 17.49
N TYR A 336 43.91 -4.66 16.47
CA TYR A 336 44.67 -4.54 15.22
C TYR A 336 45.81 -3.50 15.32
N PHE A 337 45.73 -2.53 16.24
CA PHE A 337 46.85 -1.62 16.51
C PHE A 337 48.00 -2.35 17.20
N ASP A 338 47.70 -3.17 18.20
CA ASP A 338 48.64 -4.05 18.92
C ASP A 338 49.42 -4.99 17.97
N LEU A 339 48.76 -5.48 16.91
CA LEU A 339 49.38 -6.28 15.85
C LEU A 339 50.10 -5.45 14.77
N GLY A 340 49.72 -4.18 14.58
CA GLY A 340 50.23 -3.31 13.52
C GLY A 340 51.51 -2.57 13.88
N ASP A 341 51.64 -2.11 15.13
CA ASP A 341 52.78 -1.30 15.59
C ASP A 341 54.10 -2.10 15.55
N GLN A 342 54.02 -3.41 15.81
CA GLN A 342 55.12 -4.38 15.74
C GLN A 342 55.80 -4.50 14.37
N ASN A 343 55.24 -3.89 13.31
CA ASN A 343 55.78 -3.91 11.94
C ASN A 343 56.11 -2.50 11.40
N SER A 344 56.01 -1.45 12.22
CA SER A 344 56.28 -0.06 11.83
C SER A 344 57.52 0.50 12.56
N PRO A 345 58.71 0.51 11.94
CA PRO A 345 59.97 0.85 12.63
C PRO A 345 60.16 2.33 12.99
N ASP A 346 59.12 3.17 12.82
CA ASP A 346 59.12 4.62 13.07
C ASP A 346 58.11 5.01 14.18
N GLY A 347 57.50 4.03 14.85
CA GLY A 347 56.64 4.22 16.01
C GLY A 347 57.45 4.54 17.28
N GLY A 348 57.32 5.76 17.81
CA GLY A 348 57.96 6.13 19.07
C GLY A 348 57.32 5.39 20.27
N PRO A 349 58.11 4.83 21.21
CA PRO A 349 57.59 3.96 22.28
C PRO A 349 56.60 4.64 23.23
N GLU A 350 56.63 5.98 23.33
CA GLU A 350 55.65 6.76 24.09
C GLU A 350 54.23 6.67 23.48
N GLN A 351 54.14 6.54 22.15
CA GLN A 351 52.87 6.41 21.43
C GLN A 351 52.22 5.05 21.71
N ALA A 352 53.01 3.97 21.67
CA ALA A 352 52.60 2.62 22.01
C ALA A 352 52.14 2.52 23.49
N ASN A 353 52.95 3.04 24.43
CA ASN A 353 52.61 3.06 25.85
C ASN A 353 51.29 3.81 26.13
N THR A 354 51.07 4.95 25.47
CA THR A 354 49.82 5.74 25.62
C THR A 354 48.61 4.96 25.10
N LEU A 355 48.78 4.15 24.05
CA LEU A 355 47.71 3.33 23.49
C LEU A 355 47.43 2.08 24.32
N ASP A 356 48.43 1.39 24.90
CA ASP A 356 48.24 0.31 25.88
C ASP A 356 47.48 0.81 27.11
N GLU A 357 47.87 1.97 27.66
CA GLU A 357 47.20 2.56 28.82
C GLU A 357 45.72 2.90 28.51
N MET A 358 45.42 3.43 27.32
CA MET A 358 44.04 3.60 26.85
C MET A 358 43.29 2.27 26.66
N LEU A 359 43.95 1.24 26.09
CA LEU A 359 43.42 -0.11 25.88
C LEU A 359 42.95 -0.73 27.19
N ARG A 360 43.85 -0.69 28.17
CA ARG A 360 43.69 -1.23 29.51
C ARG A 360 42.62 -0.49 30.30
N MET A 361 42.56 0.84 30.15
CA MET A 361 41.51 1.67 30.74
C MET A 361 40.14 1.40 30.11
N TYR A 362 40.06 1.22 28.78
CA TYR A 362 38.81 0.89 28.08
C TYR A 362 38.24 -0.46 28.56
N TYR A 363 39.06 -1.51 28.64
CA TYR A 363 38.60 -2.81 29.13
C TYR A 363 38.16 -2.76 30.59
N ALA A 364 38.93 -2.11 31.47
CA ALA A 364 38.58 -1.95 32.88
C ALA A 364 37.26 -1.17 33.08
N LEU A 365 37.03 -0.11 32.29
CA LEU A 365 35.76 0.63 32.32
C LEU A 365 34.59 -0.20 31.77
N ARG A 366 34.79 -1.01 30.73
CA ARG A 366 33.75 -1.89 30.18
C ARG A 366 33.36 -2.99 31.17
N GLU A 367 34.34 -3.58 31.86
CA GLU A 367 34.12 -4.57 32.91
C GLU A 367 33.41 -3.97 34.12
N ALA A 368 33.85 -2.78 34.58
CA ALA A 368 33.18 -2.05 35.67
C ALA A 368 31.72 -1.70 35.34
N LEU A 369 31.42 -1.28 34.11
CA LEU A 369 30.05 -1.03 33.66
C LEU A 369 29.19 -2.30 33.63
N ASN A 370 29.78 -3.44 33.25
CA ASN A 370 29.07 -4.73 33.28
C ASN A 370 28.75 -5.14 34.72
N ILE A 371 29.72 -5.05 35.62
CA ILE A 371 29.55 -5.32 37.06
C ILE A 371 28.48 -4.41 37.68
N ILE A 372 28.40 -3.13 37.28
CA ILE A 372 27.33 -2.22 37.71
C ILE A 372 25.96 -2.67 37.19
N GLY A 373 25.87 -3.17 35.95
CA GLY A 373 24.65 -3.77 35.40
C GLY A 373 24.21 -5.03 36.16
N ASP A 374 25.15 -5.91 36.49
CA ASP A 374 24.92 -7.13 37.27
C ASP A 374 24.44 -6.80 38.70
N ILE A 375 25.09 -5.83 39.38
CA ILE A 375 24.68 -5.34 40.71
C ILE A 375 23.28 -4.71 40.66
N SER A 376 23.00 -3.89 39.64
CA SER A 376 21.71 -3.22 39.44
C SER A 376 20.55 -4.20 39.22
N THR A 377 20.82 -5.36 38.60
CA THR A 377 19.81 -6.40 38.35
C THR A 377 19.70 -7.47 39.46
N THR A 378 20.69 -7.57 40.35
CA THR A 378 20.71 -8.58 41.44
C THR A 378 20.43 -8.01 42.84
N THR A 379 20.51 -6.69 43.06
CA THR A 379 20.35 -6.09 44.39
C THR A 379 18.90 -5.72 44.70
N ILE A 380 18.26 -6.45 45.62
CA ILE A 380 16.92 -6.10 46.14
C ILE A 380 17.04 -5.01 47.21
N THR A 381 16.38 -3.87 47.00
CA THR A 381 16.33 -2.79 48.00
C THR A 381 15.29 -3.07 49.09
N THR A 382 15.72 -3.10 50.35
CA THR A 382 14.82 -3.08 51.51
C THR A 382 14.37 -1.65 51.77
N ALA A 383 13.05 -1.43 51.82
CA ALA A 383 12.48 -0.15 52.22
C ALA A 383 12.79 0.13 53.70
N MET A 384 13.06 1.40 54.05
CA MET A 384 13.26 1.78 55.44
C MET A 384 11.96 1.55 56.25
N PRO A 385 12.06 1.11 57.53
CA PRO A 385 10.89 0.99 58.39
C PRO A 385 10.23 2.37 58.62
N PRO A 386 8.91 2.41 58.88
CA PRO A 386 8.21 3.66 59.14
C PRO A 386 8.76 4.36 60.41
N PRO A 387 8.65 5.70 60.51
CA PRO A 387 9.01 6.43 61.72
C PRO A 387 8.22 5.93 62.93
N VAL A 388 8.88 5.87 64.09
CA VAL A 388 8.25 5.53 65.37
C VAL A 388 7.47 6.75 65.88
N ASP A 389 6.30 6.51 66.48
CA ASP A 389 5.44 7.57 67.04
C ASP A 389 5.79 7.86 68.51
N ASP A 390 6.43 9.00 68.76
CA ASP A 390 6.81 9.48 70.09
C ASP A 390 5.67 10.17 70.87
N SER A 391 4.41 10.07 70.41
CA SER A 391 3.23 10.65 71.07
C SER A 391 3.03 10.22 72.55
N TRP A 392 3.70 9.16 73.00
CA TRP A 392 3.68 8.70 74.40
C TRP A 392 4.44 9.61 75.38
N LEU A 393 5.27 10.55 74.90
CA LEU A 393 6.10 11.43 75.74
C LEU A 393 5.41 12.73 76.19
N GLN A 394 4.16 12.99 75.78
CA GLN A 394 3.47 14.25 76.08
C GLN A 394 2.66 14.19 77.38
N VAL A 395 3.26 14.63 78.49
CA VAL A 395 2.55 14.86 79.77
C VAL A 395 1.80 16.19 79.71
N PRO A 396 0.47 16.23 79.95
CA PRO A 396 -0.30 17.47 79.88
C PRO A 396 -0.11 18.34 81.12
N CYS A 397 0.30 19.59 80.92
CA CYS A 397 0.21 20.66 81.92
C CYS A 397 -0.44 21.90 81.28
N HIS A 398 -1.28 22.61 82.04
CA HIS A 398 -2.17 23.64 81.49
C HIS A 398 -1.46 24.98 81.21
N GLN A 399 -1.92 25.67 80.17
CA GLN A 399 -1.50 27.04 79.83
C GLN A 399 -1.97 28.06 80.90
N PRO A 400 -1.34 29.25 80.96
CA PRO A 400 -1.98 30.37 80.23
C PRO A 400 -1.00 31.29 79.45
N HIS A 401 -1.59 32.21 78.68
CA HIS A 401 -0.96 33.13 77.72
C HIS A 401 0.02 34.17 78.32
N SER A 402 1.12 34.47 77.60
CA SER A 402 1.55 35.86 77.33
C SER A 402 2.68 35.98 76.26
N SER A 403 2.39 36.72 75.19
CA SER A 403 3.27 37.63 74.39
C SER A 403 4.79 37.41 74.25
N GLU A 404 5.24 37.33 72.97
CA GLU A 404 6.52 37.83 72.40
C GLU A 404 7.84 37.18 72.93
N THR A 405 8.99 37.12 72.23
CA THR A 405 9.53 37.85 71.07
C THR A 405 10.51 36.92 70.29
N ARG A 406 10.74 37.14 68.98
CA ARG A 406 11.97 36.63 68.32
C ARG A 406 12.61 37.64 67.37
N ALA A 407 13.86 37.99 67.66
CA ALA A 407 14.75 38.85 66.86
C ALA A 407 16.21 38.34 67.01
N PRO A 408 17.22 38.94 66.35
CA PRO A 408 17.36 38.93 64.89
C PRO A 408 18.71 38.33 64.42
N SER A 409 19.03 38.51 63.14
CA SER A 409 20.17 37.93 62.39
C SER A 409 21.54 38.62 62.58
N ARG A 410 22.63 37.95 62.19
CA ARG A 410 23.83 38.59 61.62
C ARG A 410 24.43 37.79 60.43
N SER A 411 24.74 38.52 59.36
CA SER A 411 25.57 38.14 58.19
C SER A 411 26.82 39.08 58.17
N PRO A 412 27.52 39.47 57.06
CA PRO A 412 27.42 39.20 55.60
C PRO A 412 28.51 38.17 55.15
N SER A 413 29.08 38.07 53.92
CA SER A 413 29.02 38.73 52.58
C SER A 413 29.46 37.68 51.50
N THR A 414 29.51 37.87 50.18
CA THR A 414 29.17 38.96 49.21
C THR A 414 27.99 38.49 48.30
N SER A 415 27.52 39.03 47.16
CA SER A 415 27.93 40.00 46.10
C SER A 415 28.96 39.49 45.07
N ARG A 416 28.81 39.65 43.73
CA ARG A 416 27.95 40.47 42.79
C ARG A 416 28.08 39.84 41.35
N LEU A 417 27.43 40.11 40.20
CA LEU A 417 26.46 41.01 39.47
C LEU A 417 26.00 40.17 38.19
N ARG A 418 25.16 40.50 37.17
CA ARG A 418 24.01 41.41 36.87
C ARG A 418 23.57 41.20 35.39
N GLY A 419 22.28 41.03 35.06
CA GLY A 419 21.75 41.09 33.67
C GLY A 419 20.34 40.50 33.49
N SER A 420 19.55 40.93 32.47
CA SER A 420 18.12 40.60 32.35
C SER A 420 17.54 40.53 30.92
N ALA A 421 16.53 39.67 30.73
CA ALA A 421 15.46 39.68 29.70
C ALA A 421 15.87 39.38 28.23
N PRO A 422 14.91 39.11 27.28
CA PRO A 422 13.44 39.02 27.41
C PRO A 422 12.82 37.66 26.98
N GLY A 423 11.49 37.54 27.07
CA GLY A 423 10.69 36.41 26.56
C GLY A 423 9.66 36.82 25.49
N PRO A 424 8.94 35.86 24.86
CA PRO A 424 8.02 36.11 23.74
C PRO A 424 6.62 36.64 24.16
N PRO A 425 5.87 37.29 23.25
CA PRO A 425 4.60 37.96 23.56
C PRO A 425 3.36 37.03 23.49
N PRO A 426 2.26 37.37 24.18
CA PRO A 426 0.98 36.65 24.10
C PRO A 426 0.05 37.20 22.99
N GLY A 427 -0.68 36.31 22.30
CA GLY A 427 -1.72 36.71 21.34
C GLY A 427 -2.20 35.56 20.45
N GLY A 428 -3.21 34.81 20.89
CA GLY A 428 -3.86 33.75 20.10
C GLY A 428 -5.23 33.35 20.67
N PRO A 429 -6.17 32.88 19.84
CA PRO A 429 -7.53 32.51 20.27
C PRO A 429 -7.55 31.20 21.09
N PRO A 430 -8.60 30.95 21.90
CA PRO A 430 -8.68 29.77 22.76
C PRO A 430 -8.83 28.47 21.95
N VAL A 431 -8.01 27.47 22.29
CA VAL A 431 -8.10 26.11 21.74
C VAL A 431 -9.16 25.31 22.52
N PRO A 432 -10.01 24.50 21.85
CA PRO A 432 -11.10 23.78 22.52
C PRO A 432 -10.65 22.78 23.60
N SER A 433 -11.44 22.66 24.67
CA SER A 433 -11.24 21.69 25.74
C SER A 433 -11.27 20.25 25.22
N ARG A 434 -10.20 19.50 25.47
CA ARG A 434 -10.14 18.06 25.17
C ARG A 434 -11.07 17.29 26.12
N PRO A 435 -11.93 16.37 25.64
CA PRO A 435 -12.72 15.49 26.51
C PRO A 435 -11.84 14.68 27.47
N GLY A 436 -12.40 14.37 28.65
CA GLY A 436 -11.70 13.57 29.67
C GLY A 436 -11.40 12.14 29.21
N ALA A 437 -10.41 11.51 29.85
CA ALA A 437 -10.05 10.12 29.58
C ALA A 437 -11.19 9.18 30.00
N SER A 438 -11.54 8.24 29.12
CA SER A 438 -12.36 7.08 29.49
C SER A 438 -11.56 6.13 30.39
N PRO A 439 -12.20 5.42 31.33
CA PRO A 439 -11.54 4.38 32.12
C PRO A 439 -11.12 3.19 31.26
N ASP A 440 -10.02 2.53 31.65
CA ASP A 440 -9.50 1.35 30.95
C ASP A 440 -10.48 0.17 30.95
N PRO A 441 -10.61 -0.57 29.83
CA PRO A 441 -11.30 -1.84 29.81
C PRO A 441 -10.47 -2.91 30.53
N GLY A 442 -11.05 -3.56 31.54
CA GLY A 442 -10.39 -4.66 32.26
C GLY A 442 -10.12 -5.89 31.38
N PRO A 443 -9.25 -6.82 31.83
CA PRO A 443 -8.84 -7.98 31.05
C PRO A 443 -10.02 -8.91 30.73
N PRO A 444 -10.03 -9.56 29.54
CA PRO A 444 -11.16 -10.35 29.08
C PRO A 444 -11.37 -11.62 29.93
N GLN A 445 -12.63 -11.90 30.26
CA GLN A 445 -13.00 -13.13 30.97
C GLN A 445 -12.86 -14.37 30.05
N VAL A 446 -12.17 -15.39 30.53
CA VAL A 446 -12.01 -16.67 29.84
C VAL A 446 -13.28 -17.53 30.04
N PRO A 447 -13.94 -18.02 28.97
CA PRO A 447 -15.09 -18.91 29.10
C PRO A 447 -14.75 -20.22 29.82
N SER A 448 -15.58 -20.61 30.79
CA SER A 448 -15.36 -21.80 31.62
C SER A 448 -15.36 -23.08 30.80
N ARG A 449 -14.22 -23.76 30.73
CA ARG A 449 -14.07 -25.05 30.02
C ARG A 449 -14.67 -26.19 30.87
N PRO A 450 -15.55 -27.04 30.33
CA PRO A 450 -16.04 -28.21 31.07
C PRO A 450 -14.89 -29.19 31.36
N ASN A 451 -14.85 -29.69 32.59
CA ASN A 451 -13.74 -30.50 33.08
C ASN A 451 -13.72 -31.89 32.40
N ARG A 452 -12.68 -32.19 31.62
CA ARG A 452 -12.57 -33.43 30.83
C ARG A 452 -11.48 -34.32 31.41
N ALA A 453 -11.88 -35.41 32.05
CA ALA A 453 -10.95 -36.39 32.63
C ALA A 453 -10.02 -37.00 31.56
N PRO A 454 -8.76 -37.34 31.91
CA PRO A 454 -7.82 -37.94 30.98
C PRO A 454 -8.25 -39.38 30.60
N PRO A 455 -7.94 -39.87 29.38
CA PRO A 455 -8.18 -41.25 29.00
C PRO A 455 -7.33 -42.23 29.84
N GLY A 456 -7.91 -43.36 30.23
CA GLY A 456 -7.18 -44.43 30.93
C GLY A 456 -6.22 -45.18 30.01
N VAL A 457 -5.08 -45.61 30.57
CA VAL A 457 -4.06 -46.40 29.86
C VAL A 457 -4.56 -47.84 29.67
N PRO A 458 -4.52 -48.42 28.45
CA PRO A 458 -4.84 -49.84 28.24
C PRO A 458 -3.80 -50.74 28.93
N SER A 459 -4.26 -51.64 29.80
CA SER A 459 -3.44 -52.75 30.30
C SER A 459 -3.45 -53.88 29.28
N GLY A 460 -2.26 -54.33 28.85
CA GLY A 460 -2.13 -55.30 27.76
C GLY A 460 -2.43 -56.76 28.15
N LYS A 461 -2.89 -57.52 27.16
CA LYS A 461 -2.76 -58.97 27.00
C LYS A 461 -2.68 -59.29 25.50
#